data_AF-A0A1G9NI74-F1
#
_entry.id   AF-A0A1G9NI74-F1
#
_cell.length_a   1.000
_cell.length_b   1.000
_cell.length_c   1.000
_cell.angle_alpha   90.00
_cell.angle_beta   90.00
_cell.angle_gamma   90.00
#
_symmetry.space_group_name_H-M   'P 1'
#
loop_
_entity.id
_entity.type
_entity.pdbx_description
1 polymer ?
#
loop_
_entity_poly.entity_id
_entity_poly.type
_entity_poly.pdbx_seq_one_letter_code
_entity_poly.pdbx_strand_id
1 'polypeptide(L)'
;MDPFAGYNLEENPILGVLFIQSDLKLVTDLQTCIKAQVNRAYKQKVQLSNLQMLAHTVAFVQENHLGTPEALDQKRKIASKQLAQAEDTLRSTKEELQQINERIHYTGQFLATRDTFHQMLNIHNKGKFRNEHVAEIDRYQKACEILRSYTPEGKFPSLKSLQARKIELLKLQKAQSVELENMKKNERTISIAAQNVHYILEGTVERVPAAHRDGLQIT
;
A
#
# COMPACT_ATOMS: atom_id res chain seq x y z
N MET A 1 -7.30 -36.33 29.91
CA MET A 1 -5.93 -35.76 29.90
C MET A 1 -6.02 -34.37 29.29
N ASP A 2 -5.31 -33.41 29.86
CA ASP A 2 -5.21 -32.07 29.29
C ASP A 2 -4.32 -32.09 28.03
N PRO A 3 -4.88 -31.82 26.83
CA PRO A 3 -4.11 -31.83 25.59
C PRO A 3 -3.04 -30.72 25.53
N PHE A 4 -3.09 -29.74 26.46
CA PHE A 4 -2.11 -28.67 26.57
C PHE A 4 -1.05 -28.88 27.66
N ALA A 5 -1.08 -29.99 28.40
CA ALA A 5 -0.16 -30.25 29.52
C ALA A 5 1.34 -30.19 29.15
N GLY A 6 1.69 -30.26 27.86
CA GLY A 6 3.05 -30.13 27.34
C GLY A 6 3.42 -28.74 26.79
N TYR A 7 2.58 -27.72 26.97
CA TYR A 7 2.81 -26.33 26.58
C TYR A 7 2.74 -25.45 27.83
N ASN A 8 3.85 -24.79 28.17
CA ASN A 8 3.87 -23.86 29.30
C ASN A 8 3.06 -22.60 28.93
N LEU A 9 1.86 -22.46 29.51
CA LEU A 9 0.96 -21.32 29.25
C LEU A 9 1.48 -20.03 29.87
N GLU A 10 2.24 -20.08 30.96
CA GLU A 10 2.84 -18.90 31.59
C GLU A 10 3.94 -18.30 30.69
N GLU A 11 4.74 -19.15 30.05
CA GLU A 11 5.74 -18.74 29.06
C GLU A 11 5.13 -18.37 27.69
N ASN A 12 3.85 -18.66 27.47
CA ASN A 12 3.16 -18.44 26.19
C ASN A 12 1.78 -17.79 26.40
N PRO A 13 1.75 -16.52 26.87
CA PRO A 13 0.50 -15.86 27.29
C PRO A 13 -0.53 -15.75 26.16
N ILE A 14 -0.09 -15.70 24.89
CA ILE A 14 -1.00 -15.69 23.74
C ILE A 14 -1.93 -16.91 23.72
N LEU A 15 -1.48 -18.07 24.21
CA LEU A 15 -2.30 -19.29 24.26
C LEU A 15 -3.48 -19.16 25.24
N GLY A 16 -3.41 -18.22 26.18
CA GLY A 16 -4.50 -17.91 27.10
C GLY A 16 -5.81 -17.56 26.38
N VAL A 17 -5.72 -16.93 25.20
CA VAL A 17 -6.91 -16.58 24.38
C VAL A 17 -7.74 -17.80 23.98
N LEU A 18 -7.17 -19.01 24.01
CA LEU A 18 -7.90 -20.24 23.74
C LEU A 18 -8.86 -20.63 24.87
N PHE A 19 -8.74 -20.02 26.05
CA PHE A 19 -9.50 -20.36 27.25
C PHE A 19 -10.40 -19.22 27.76
N ILE A 20 -10.25 -18.01 27.20
CA ILE A 20 -11.09 -16.86 27.53
C ILE A 20 -12.51 -17.06 27.00
N GLN A 21 -13.52 -16.69 27.80
CA GLN A 21 -14.92 -16.68 27.37
C GLN A 21 -15.16 -15.58 26.33
N SER A 22 -15.88 -15.92 25.27
CA SER A 22 -16.25 -14.98 24.21
C SER A 22 -17.72 -15.17 23.83
N ASP A 23 -18.39 -14.05 23.58
CA ASP A 23 -19.75 -14.02 23.04
C ASP A 23 -19.77 -14.15 21.50
N LEU A 24 -18.59 -14.12 20.84
CA LEU A 24 -18.49 -14.27 19.41
C LEU A 24 -18.50 -15.74 19.02
N LYS A 25 -19.53 -16.15 18.27
CA LYS A 25 -19.71 -17.52 17.80
C LYS A 25 -18.45 -18.07 17.10
N LEU A 26 -17.87 -17.31 16.16
CA LEU A 26 -16.64 -17.72 15.48
C LEU A 26 -15.47 -17.96 16.45
N VAL A 27 -15.28 -17.11 17.46
CA VAL A 27 -14.22 -17.31 18.47
C VAL A 27 -14.41 -18.62 19.22
N THR A 28 -15.64 -18.89 19.69
CA THR A 28 -15.95 -20.15 20.39
C THR A 28 -15.73 -21.38 19.50
N ASP A 29 -16.06 -21.29 18.21
CA ASP A 29 -15.88 -22.37 17.24
C ASP A 29 -14.40 -22.64 16.97
N LEU A 30 -13.60 -21.58 16.79
CA LEU A 30 -12.15 -21.70 16.60
C LEU A 30 -11.48 -22.32 17.83
N GLN A 31 -11.78 -21.83 19.03
CA GLN A 31 -11.25 -22.39 20.28
C GLN A 31 -11.59 -23.88 20.42
N THR A 32 -12.84 -24.25 20.11
CA THR A 32 -13.31 -25.65 20.18
C THR A 32 -12.58 -26.52 19.16
N CYS A 33 -12.46 -26.06 17.92
CA CYS A 33 -11.76 -26.76 16.85
C CYS A 33 -10.28 -26.98 17.19
N ILE A 34 -9.59 -25.96 17.68
CA ILE A 34 -8.17 -26.04 18.06
C ILE A 34 -8.00 -27.08 19.17
N LYS A 35 -8.78 -27.00 20.26
CA LYS A 35 -8.70 -27.95 21.39
C LYS A 35 -8.96 -29.38 20.94
N ALA A 36 -9.97 -29.60 20.09
CA ALA A 36 -10.28 -30.92 19.54
C ALA A 36 -9.14 -31.48 18.69
N GLN A 37 -8.50 -30.63 17.89
CA GLN A 37 -7.39 -31.03 17.02
C GLN A 37 -6.12 -31.35 17.79
N VAL A 38 -5.74 -30.52 18.78
CA VAL A 38 -4.59 -30.79 19.66
C VAL A 38 -4.79 -32.12 20.40
N ASN A 39 -6.01 -32.41 20.86
CA ASN A 39 -6.34 -33.69 21.50
C ASN A 39 -6.18 -34.88 20.55
N ARG A 40 -6.62 -34.76 19.28
CA ARG A 40 -6.43 -35.82 18.26
C ARG A 40 -4.97 -36.04 17.89
N ALA A 41 -4.20 -34.96 17.76
CA ALA A 41 -2.78 -34.98 17.37
C ALA A 41 -1.83 -35.28 18.54
N TYR A 42 -2.35 -35.68 19.71
CA TYR A 42 -1.55 -35.95 20.92
C TYR A 42 -0.39 -36.95 20.67
N LYS A 43 -0.50 -37.81 19.65
CA LYS A 43 0.56 -38.74 19.23
C LYS A 43 1.73 -38.11 18.47
N GLN A 44 1.57 -36.91 17.87
CA GLN A 44 2.60 -36.26 17.05
C GLN A 44 3.05 -34.88 17.57
N LYS A 45 2.40 -34.33 18.62
CA LYS A 45 2.63 -33.00 19.22
C LYS A 45 2.65 -31.86 18.18
N VAL A 46 1.60 -31.04 18.20
CA VAL A 46 1.54 -29.82 17.36
C VAL A 46 2.72 -28.89 17.70
N GLN A 47 3.37 -28.32 16.69
CA GLN A 47 4.45 -27.35 16.92
C GLN A 47 3.92 -26.14 17.70
N LEU A 48 4.64 -25.71 18.75
CA LEU A 48 4.26 -24.56 19.59
C LEU A 48 4.02 -23.29 18.74
N SER A 49 4.86 -23.03 17.75
CA SER A 49 4.72 -21.89 16.83
C SER A 49 3.43 -21.93 16.00
N ASN A 50 2.98 -23.13 15.59
CA ASN A 50 1.69 -23.26 14.91
C ASN A 50 0.57 -22.92 15.90
N LEU A 51 0.62 -23.44 17.13
CA LEU A 51 -0.39 -23.18 18.14
C LEU A 51 -0.47 -21.69 18.52
N GLN A 52 0.67 -21.01 18.66
CA GLN A 52 0.74 -19.56 18.85
C GLN A 52 0.06 -18.81 17.69
N MET A 53 0.27 -19.24 16.44
CA MET A 53 -0.37 -18.61 15.28
C MET A 53 -1.89 -18.76 15.28
N LEU A 54 -2.39 -19.94 15.68
CA LEU A 54 -3.83 -20.15 15.81
C LEU A 54 -4.42 -19.29 16.92
N ALA A 55 -3.71 -19.18 18.05
CA ALA A 55 -4.10 -18.31 19.15
C ALA A 55 -4.13 -16.83 18.70
N HIS A 56 -3.12 -16.35 17.97
CA HIS A 56 -3.13 -15.02 17.36
C HIS A 56 -4.32 -14.83 16.40
N THR A 57 -4.71 -15.86 15.66
CA THR A 57 -5.90 -15.80 14.78
C THR A 57 -7.18 -15.63 15.60
N VAL A 58 -7.30 -16.37 16.72
CA VAL A 58 -8.44 -16.23 17.65
C VAL A 58 -8.46 -14.83 18.28
N ALA A 59 -7.32 -14.31 18.71
CA ALA A 59 -7.18 -12.95 19.24
C ALA A 59 -7.58 -11.90 18.20
N PHE A 60 -7.09 -12.01 16.96
CA PHE A 60 -7.45 -11.11 15.87
C PHE A 60 -8.97 -11.06 15.63
N VAL A 61 -9.62 -12.23 15.57
CA VAL A 61 -11.07 -12.34 15.37
C VAL A 61 -11.83 -11.71 16.55
N GLN A 62 -11.36 -11.94 17.77
CA GLN A 62 -11.92 -11.38 19.00
C GLN A 62 -11.82 -9.85 19.01
N GLU A 63 -10.61 -9.29 18.83
CA GLU A 63 -10.31 -7.86 18.87
C GLU A 63 -11.03 -7.08 17.76
N ASN A 64 -11.25 -7.72 16.59
CA ASN A 64 -11.95 -7.10 15.47
C ASN A 64 -13.46 -7.36 15.48
N HIS A 65 -14.00 -7.99 16.53
CA HIS A 65 -15.43 -8.30 16.69
C HIS A 65 -16.03 -9.09 15.51
N LEU A 66 -15.27 -10.05 14.98
CA LEU A 66 -15.66 -10.81 13.79
C LEU A 66 -16.44 -12.06 14.20
N GLY A 67 -17.76 -11.95 14.26
CA GLY A 67 -18.64 -13.02 14.73
C GLY A 67 -18.81 -14.21 13.78
N THR A 68 -18.48 -14.06 12.49
CA THR A 68 -18.65 -15.11 11.45
C THR A 68 -17.52 -15.09 10.41
N PRO A 69 -17.27 -16.20 9.68
CA PRO A 69 -16.31 -16.23 8.58
C PRO A 69 -16.64 -15.21 7.46
N GLU A 70 -17.93 -14.97 7.21
CA GLU A 70 -18.38 -14.01 6.20
C GLU A 70 -18.00 -12.57 6.58
N ALA A 71 -18.04 -12.22 7.87
CA ALA A 71 -17.59 -10.91 8.34
C ALA A 71 -16.08 -10.71 8.11
N LEU A 72 -15.28 -11.77 8.29
CA LEU A 72 -13.84 -11.74 8.01
C LEU A 72 -13.56 -11.61 6.50
N ASP A 73 -14.31 -12.33 5.66
CA ASP A 73 -14.23 -12.20 4.20
C ASP A 73 -14.64 -10.81 3.70
N GLN A 74 -15.68 -10.21 4.30
CA GLN A 74 -16.08 -8.84 4.02
C GLN A 74 -14.97 -7.85 4.40
N LYS A 75 -14.38 -8.00 5.59
CA LYS A 75 -13.25 -7.17 6.04
C LYS A 75 -12.05 -7.30 5.10
N ARG A 76 -11.74 -8.51 4.62
CA ARG A 76 -10.69 -8.75 3.60
C ARG A 76 -11.01 -8.00 2.30
N LYS A 77 -12.23 -8.14 1.76
CA LYS A 77 -12.65 -7.44 0.53
C LYS A 77 -12.54 -5.92 0.66
N ILE A 78 -12.92 -5.36 1.81
CA ILE A 78 -12.80 -3.93 2.10
C ILE A 78 -11.32 -3.52 2.13
N ALA A 79 -10.47 -4.27 2.83
CA ALA A 79 -9.04 -3.97 2.91
C ALA A 79 -8.36 -4.04 1.53
N SER A 80 -8.62 -5.07 0.73
CA SER A 80 -8.07 -5.17 -0.63
C SER A 80 -8.56 -4.02 -1.54
N LYS A 81 -9.82 -3.60 -1.41
CA LYS A 81 -10.35 -2.43 -2.15
C LYS A 81 -9.66 -1.13 -1.73
N GLN A 82 -9.46 -0.92 -0.44
CA GLN A 82 -8.77 0.26 0.08
C GLN A 82 -7.31 0.29 -0.38
N LEU A 83 -6.63 -0.86 -0.36
CA LEU A 83 -5.27 -1.01 -0.87
C LEU A 83 -5.19 -0.61 -2.35
N ALA A 84 -6.06 -1.16 -3.20
CA ALA A 84 -6.10 -0.81 -4.62
C ALA A 84 -6.34 0.70 -4.85
N GLN A 85 -7.26 1.30 -4.09
CA GLN A 85 -7.52 2.75 -4.15
C GLN A 85 -6.29 3.58 -3.74
N ALA A 86 -5.55 3.15 -2.71
CA ALA A 86 -4.33 3.83 -2.29
C ALA A 86 -3.20 3.70 -3.35
N GLU A 87 -3.08 2.53 -3.99
CA GLU A 87 -2.14 2.32 -5.10
C GLU A 87 -2.46 3.24 -6.28
N ASP A 88 -3.74 3.32 -6.69
CA ASP A 88 -4.19 4.20 -7.76
C ASP A 88 -3.95 5.67 -7.43
N THR A 89 -4.22 6.07 -6.18
CA THR A 89 -4.00 7.45 -5.71
C THR A 89 -2.51 7.80 -5.75
N LEU A 90 -1.63 6.92 -5.25
CA LEU A 90 -0.18 7.12 -5.29
C LEU A 90 0.35 7.16 -6.73
N ARG A 91 -0.19 6.32 -7.62
CA ARG A 91 0.14 6.33 -9.05
C ARG A 91 -0.22 7.66 -9.68
N SER A 92 -1.42 8.17 -9.44
CA SER A 92 -1.87 9.46 -9.98
C SER A 92 -1.01 10.62 -9.48
N THR A 93 -0.62 10.65 -8.20
CA THR A 93 0.33 11.64 -7.67
C THR A 93 1.70 11.57 -8.37
N LYS A 94 2.21 10.35 -8.66
CA LYS A 94 3.47 10.16 -9.38
C LYS A 94 3.41 10.66 -10.82
N GLU A 95 2.29 10.40 -11.51
CA GLU A 95 2.03 10.90 -12.85
C GLU A 95 1.98 12.44 -12.85
N GLU A 96 1.28 13.05 -11.89
CA GLU A 96 1.25 14.52 -11.75
C GLU A 96 2.65 15.09 -11.48
N LEU A 97 3.46 14.44 -10.64
CA LEU A 97 4.87 14.83 -10.41
C LEU A 97 5.69 14.79 -11.70
N GLN A 98 5.50 13.77 -12.55
CA GLN A 98 6.17 13.67 -13.84
C GLN A 98 5.78 14.83 -14.77
N GLN A 99 4.48 15.12 -14.88
CA GLN A 99 3.97 16.24 -15.67
C GLN A 99 4.49 17.58 -15.14
N ILE A 100 4.52 17.79 -13.82
CA ILE A 100 5.06 19.01 -13.21
C ILE A 100 6.57 19.15 -13.49
N ASN A 101 7.35 18.07 -13.41
CA ASN A 101 8.76 18.12 -13.75
C ASN A 101 8.99 18.48 -15.22
N GLU A 102 8.21 17.92 -16.14
CA GLU A 102 8.27 18.25 -17.56
C GLU A 102 7.92 19.72 -17.81
N ARG A 103 6.85 20.22 -17.17
CA ARG A 103 6.46 21.63 -17.24
C ARG A 103 7.54 22.55 -16.68
N ILE A 104 8.19 22.20 -15.56
CA ILE A 104 9.32 22.97 -15.02
C ILE A 104 10.46 23.04 -16.03
N HIS A 105 10.80 21.91 -16.65
CA HIS A 105 11.86 21.84 -17.65
C HIS A 105 11.56 22.75 -18.84
N TYR A 106 10.39 22.62 -19.47
CA TYR A 106 10.05 23.41 -20.65
C TYR A 106 9.73 24.87 -20.34
N THR A 107 9.19 25.20 -19.16
CA THR A 107 9.07 26.60 -18.74
C THR A 107 10.45 27.25 -18.59
N GLY A 108 11.42 26.54 -18.01
CA GLY A 108 12.80 27.03 -17.91
C GLY A 108 13.43 27.25 -19.29
N GLN A 109 13.25 26.29 -20.20
CA GLN A 109 13.73 26.38 -21.57
C GLN A 109 13.07 27.52 -22.37
N PHE A 110 11.76 27.69 -22.24
CA PHE A 110 11.02 28.80 -22.83
C PHE A 110 11.61 30.13 -22.36
N LEU A 111 11.74 30.34 -21.04
CA LEU A 111 12.26 31.60 -20.49
C LEU A 111 13.71 31.87 -20.94
N ALA A 112 14.55 30.85 -21.03
CA ALA A 112 15.95 30.99 -21.44
C ALA A 112 16.13 31.32 -22.94
N THR A 113 15.19 30.89 -23.79
CA THR A 113 15.30 31.05 -25.26
C THR A 113 14.38 32.13 -25.83
N ARG A 114 13.46 32.65 -25.00
CA ARG A 114 12.44 33.62 -25.40
C ARG A 114 13.03 34.88 -26.02
N ASP A 115 14.07 35.44 -25.42
CA ASP A 115 14.63 36.72 -25.86
C ASP A 115 15.36 36.55 -27.21
N THR A 116 16.09 35.45 -27.42
CA THR A 116 16.70 35.09 -28.72
C THR A 116 15.63 34.93 -29.80
N PHE A 117 14.52 34.26 -29.49
CA PHE A 117 13.41 34.12 -30.42
C PHE A 117 12.76 35.48 -30.76
N HIS A 118 12.54 36.35 -29.77
CA HIS A 118 12.01 37.70 -30.03
C HIS A 118 12.96 38.56 -30.86
N GLN A 119 14.28 38.46 -30.64
CA GLN A 119 15.27 39.14 -31.48
C GLN A 119 15.13 38.71 -32.94
N MET A 120 15.00 37.41 -33.22
CA MET A 120 14.76 36.90 -34.58
C MET A 120 13.53 37.55 -35.24
N LEU A 121 12.45 37.77 -34.50
CA LEU A 121 11.22 38.36 -35.04
C LEU A 121 11.40 39.81 -35.50
N ASN A 122 12.31 40.55 -34.86
CA ASN A 122 12.48 41.99 -35.01
C ASN A 122 13.60 42.40 -35.98
N ILE A 123 14.50 41.49 -36.34
CA ILE A 123 15.60 41.79 -37.27
C ILE A 123 15.17 41.69 -38.74
N HIS A 124 15.88 42.39 -39.62
CA HIS A 124 15.61 42.40 -41.06
C HIS A 124 16.00 41.06 -41.74
N ASN A 125 17.19 40.52 -41.46
CA ASN A 125 17.69 39.29 -42.08
C ASN A 125 17.43 38.04 -41.21
N LYS A 126 16.16 37.62 -41.13
CA LYS A 126 15.69 36.50 -40.29
C LYS A 126 16.36 35.16 -40.63
N GLY A 127 16.62 34.91 -41.91
CA GLY A 127 17.21 33.65 -42.38
C GLY A 127 18.64 33.45 -41.85
N LYS A 128 19.47 34.50 -41.91
CA LYS A 128 20.84 34.45 -41.40
C LYS A 128 20.86 34.21 -39.88
N PHE A 129 20.07 34.96 -39.13
CA PHE A 129 19.99 34.81 -37.67
C PHE A 129 19.44 33.45 -37.25
N ARG A 130 18.43 32.92 -37.98
CA ARG A 130 17.95 31.57 -37.71
C ARG A 130 19.06 30.54 -37.88
N ASN A 131 19.88 30.65 -38.92
CA ASN A 131 20.99 29.73 -39.13
C ASN A 131 22.08 29.84 -38.05
N GLU A 132 22.28 31.03 -37.47
CA GLU A 132 23.23 31.26 -36.37
C GLU A 132 22.69 30.77 -35.01
N HIS A 133 21.36 30.72 -34.82
CA HIS A 133 20.69 30.40 -33.55
C HIS A 133 19.71 29.22 -33.65
N VAL A 134 19.97 28.26 -34.56
CA VAL A 134 19.04 27.14 -34.84
C VAL A 134 18.66 26.41 -33.56
N ALA A 135 19.64 26.08 -32.73
CA ALA A 135 19.43 25.29 -31.52
C ALA A 135 18.53 26.00 -30.50
N GLU A 136 18.71 27.31 -30.28
CA GLU A 136 17.89 28.10 -29.37
C GLU A 136 16.47 28.27 -29.89
N ILE A 137 16.30 28.48 -31.20
CA ILE A 137 15.00 28.64 -31.84
C ILE A 137 14.20 27.33 -31.78
N ASP A 138 14.83 26.21 -32.10
CA ASP A 138 14.19 24.89 -32.04
C ASP A 138 13.82 24.54 -30.59
N ARG A 139 14.69 24.86 -29.63
CA ARG A 139 14.40 24.73 -28.19
C ARG A 139 13.20 25.57 -27.78
N TYR A 140 13.11 26.82 -28.24
CA TYR A 140 11.97 27.70 -27.94
C TYR A 140 10.66 27.13 -28.50
N GLN A 141 10.68 26.69 -29.76
CA GLN A 141 9.49 26.15 -30.44
C GLN A 141 9.00 24.87 -29.77
N LYS A 142 9.90 23.94 -29.45
CA LYS A 142 9.58 22.71 -28.72
C LYS A 142 9.00 23.01 -27.33
N ALA A 143 9.59 23.96 -26.61
CA ALA A 143 9.06 24.35 -25.30
C ALA A 143 7.64 24.94 -25.41
N CYS A 144 7.38 25.77 -26.43
CA CYS A 144 6.03 26.29 -26.68
C CYS A 144 5.03 25.18 -27.01
N GLU A 145 5.41 24.21 -27.85
CA GLU A 145 4.55 23.08 -28.24
C GLU A 145 4.13 22.27 -27.01
N ILE A 146 5.09 21.83 -26.19
CA ILE A 146 4.80 21.04 -24.99
C ILE A 146 4.02 21.86 -23.97
N LEU A 147 4.38 23.12 -23.72
CA LEU A 147 3.64 23.94 -22.75
C LEU A 147 2.19 24.19 -23.20
N ARG A 148 1.93 24.29 -24.51
CA ARG A 148 0.58 24.40 -25.07
C ARG A 148 -0.23 23.11 -24.94
N SER A 149 0.37 21.93 -24.94
CA SER A 149 -0.38 20.69 -24.68
C SER A 149 -0.94 20.65 -23.25
N TYR A 150 -0.27 21.31 -22.30
CA TYR A 150 -0.74 21.45 -20.91
C TYR A 150 -1.63 22.67 -20.67
N THR A 151 -1.49 23.72 -21.46
CA THR A 151 -2.23 24.97 -21.32
C THR A 151 -2.53 25.48 -22.74
N PRO A 152 -3.59 24.94 -23.39
CA PRO A 152 -3.91 25.27 -24.77
C PRO A 152 -4.20 26.75 -24.97
N GLU A 153 -4.92 27.34 -24.00
CA GLU A 153 -5.28 28.74 -23.97
C GLU A 153 -4.70 29.40 -22.72
N GLY A 154 -4.07 30.56 -22.90
CA GLY A 154 -3.58 31.39 -21.80
C GLY A 154 -2.06 31.44 -21.62
N LYS A 155 -1.64 32.01 -20.49
CA LYS A 155 -0.22 32.22 -20.17
C LYS A 155 0.41 30.95 -19.62
N PHE A 156 1.65 30.67 -20.04
CA PHE A 156 2.43 29.59 -19.46
C PHE A 156 2.64 29.77 -17.95
N PRO A 157 2.64 28.68 -17.17
CA PRO A 157 2.80 28.73 -15.72
C PRO A 157 4.18 29.30 -15.34
N SER A 158 4.25 29.97 -14.19
CA SER A 158 5.52 30.47 -13.65
C SER A 158 6.34 29.34 -13.02
N LEU A 159 7.67 29.42 -13.09
CA LEU A 159 8.56 28.48 -12.41
C LEU A 159 8.28 28.43 -10.90
N LYS A 160 8.02 29.59 -10.27
CA LYS A 160 7.70 29.68 -8.85
C LYS A 160 6.47 28.84 -8.49
N SER A 161 5.39 28.97 -9.27
CA SER A 161 4.15 28.20 -9.04
C SER A 161 4.35 26.69 -9.24
N LEU A 162 5.12 26.30 -10.27
CA LEU A 162 5.38 24.88 -10.53
C LEU A 162 6.25 24.24 -9.45
N GLN A 163 7.27 24.97 -8.96
CA GLN A 163 8.13 24.49 -7.87
C GLN A 163 7.36 24.36 -6.56
N ALA A 164 6.48 25.31 -6.25
CA ALA A 164 5.61 25.21 -5.08
C ALA A 164 4.72 23.96 -5.16
N ARG A 165 4.05 23.74 -6.31
CA ARG A 165 3.23 22.54 -6.54
C ARG A 165 4.04 21.25 -6.44
N LYS A 166 5.26 21.21 -6.99
CA LYS A 166 6.17 20.06 -6.87
C LYS A 166 6.47 19.72 -5.41
N ILE A 167 6.74 20.72 -4.57
CA ILE A 167 7.02 20.51 -3.14
C ILE A 167 5.81 19.92 -2.43
N GLU A 168 4.60 20.42 -2.72
CA GLU A 168 3.36 19.86 -2.17
C GLU A 168 3.16 18.40 -2.59
N LEU A 169 3.34 18.09 -3.88
CA LEU A 169 3.17 16.73 -4.40
C LEU A 169 4.21 15.75 -3.83
N LEU A 170 5.45 16.19 -3.60
CA LEU A 170 6.46 15.35 -2.94
C LEU A 170 6.08 15.02 -1.49
N LYS A 171 5.53 15.98 -0.74
CA LYS A 171 5.00 15.72 0.61
C LYS A 171 3.84 14.75 0.56
N LEU A 172 2.91 14.93 -0.39
CA LEU A 172 1.77 14.05 -0.57
C LEU A 172 2.19 12.63 -0.94
N GLN A 173 3.12 12.47 -1.89
CA GLN A 173 3.67 11.17 -2.30
C GLN A 173 4.30 10.43 -1.10
N LYS A 174 5.06 11.15 -0.26
CA LYS A 174 5.66 10.56 0.94
C LYS A 174 4.60 10.06 1.91
N ALA A 175 3.58 10.88 2.20
CA ALA A 175 2.49 10.50 3.09
C ALA A 175 1.71 9.28 2.54
N GLN A 176 1.35 9.31 1.26
CA GLN A 176 0.67 8.19 0.58
C GLN A 176 1.50 6.91 0.57
N SER A 177 2.83 7.01 0.43
CA SER A 177 3.71 5.83 0.45
C SER A 177 3.75 5.17 1.82
N VAL A 178 3.76 5.95 2.91
CA VAL A 178 3.69 5.42 4.28
C VAL A 178 2.34 4.76 4.52
N GLU A 179 1.25 5.42 4.13
CA GLU A 179 -0.10 4.88 4.30
C GLU A 179 -0.30 3.58 3.50
N LEU A 180 0.21 3.52 2.27
CA LEU A 180 0.16 2.33 1.43
C LEU A 180 0.85 1.12 2.09
N GLU A 181 2.02 1.33 2.70
CA GLU A 181 2.72 0.25 3.41
C GLU A 181 1.94 -0.23 4.65
N ASN A 182 1.26 0.67 5.37
CA ASN A 182 0.36 0.29 6.47
C ASN A 182 -0.83 -0.51 5.96
N MET A 183 -1.46 -0.08 4.86
CA MET A 183 -2.58 -0.80 4.24
C MET A 183 -2.18 -2.19 3.75
N LYS A 184 -0.99 -2.35 3.14
CA LYS A 184 -0.46 -3.66 2.75
C LYS A 184 -0.26 -4.59 3.93
N LYS A 185 0.29 -4.08 5.05
CA LYS A 185 0.45 -4.87 6.28
C LYS A 185 -0.90 -5.33 6.81
N ASN A 186 -1.86 -4.41 6.91
CA ASN A 186 -3.20 -4.71 7.40
C ASN A 186 -3.92 -5.76 6.51
N GLU A 187 -3.90 -5.56 5.19
CA GLU A 187 -4.50 -6.50 4.23
C GLU A 187 -3.87 -7.89 4.35
N ARG A 188 -2.54 -7.96 4.45
CA ARG A 188 -1.80 -9.21 4.67
C ARG A 188 -2.21 -9.89 5.98
N THR A 189 -2.29 -9.15 7.08
CA THR A 189 -2.72 -9.69 8.38
C THR A 189 -4.14 -10.25 8.31
N ILE A 190 -5.08 -9.52 7.69
CA ILE A 190 -6.46 -10.00 7.48
C ILE A 190 -6.49 -11.25 6.59
N SER A 191 -5.71 -11.28 5.51
CA SER A 191 -5.68 -12.43 4.60
C SER A 191 -5.12 -13.68 5.27
N ILE A 192 -4.07 -13.53 6.09
CA ILE A 192 -3.54 -14.63 6.89
C ILE A 192 -4.58 -15.12 7.91
N ALA A 193 -5.24 -14.21 8.62
CA ALA A 193 -6.29 -14.58 9.58
C ALA A 193 -7.43 -15.34 8.89
N ALA A 194 -7.89 -14.87 7.72
CA ALA A 194 -8.92 -15.55 6.93
C ALA A 194 -8.51 -16.97 6.54
N GLN A 195 -7.27 -17.15 6.07
CA GLN A 195 -6.76 -18.46 5.69
C GLN A 195 -6.63 -19.39 6.90
N ASN A 196 -6.18 -18.88 8.05
CA ASN A 196 -6.07 -19.67 9.28
C ASN A 196 -7.43 -20.07 9.84
N VAL A 197 -8.43 -19.17 9.80
CA VAL A 197 -9.81 -19.50 10.17
C VAL A 197 -10.32 -20.68 9.33
N HIS A 198 -10.08 -20.65 8.02
CA HIS A 198 -10.45 -21.75 7.13
C HIS A 198 -9.77 -23.07 7.54
N TYR A 199 -8.44 -23.08 7.74
CA TYR A 199 -7.71 -24.29 8.17
C TYR A 199 -8.17 -24.84 9.52
N ILE A 200 -8.47 -23.95 10.48
CA ILE A 200 -8.95 -24.34 11.82
C ILE A 200 -10.30 -25.05 11.69
N LEU A 201 -11.23 -24.47 10.93
CA LEU A 201 -12.59 -25.01 10.79
C LEU A 201 -12.61 -26.31 9.97
N GLU A 202 -11.70 -26.47 9.00
CA GLU A 202 -11.56 -27.71 8.21
C GLU A 202 -10.83 -28.84 8.95
N GLY A 203 -10.23 -28.57 10.11
CA GLY A 203 -9.56 -29.61 10.89
C GLY A 203 -8.11 -29.91 10.47
N THR A 204 -7.41 -28.94 9.87
CA THR A 204 -6.07 -29.14 9.29
C THR A 204 -4.96 -28.33 9.97
N VAL A 205 -5.00 -28.21 11.30
CA VAL A 205 -4.03 -27.44 12.12
C VAL A 205 -2.55 -27.81 11.91
N GLU A 206 -2.25 -29.03 11.44
CA GLU A 206 -0.88 -29.44 11.10
C GLU A 206 -0.34 -28.76 9.81
N ARG A 207 -1.21 -28.18 8.98
CA ARG A 207 -0.87 -27.63 7.66
C ARG A 207 -0.77 -26.11 7.62
N VAL A 208 -0.82 -25.42 8.76
CA VAL A 208 -0.62 -23.97 8.81
C VAL A 208 0.76 -23.64 8.21
N PRO A 209 0.83 -22.97 7.04
CA PRO A 209 2.09 -22.88 6.30
C PRO A 209 3.08 -21.97 7.02
N ALA A 210 4.36 -22.36 7.04
CA ALA A 210 5.42 -21.60 7.72
C ALA A 210 5.52 -20.12 7.27
N ALA A 211 5.10 -19.79 6.05
CA ALA A 211 5.06 -18.43 5.50
C ALA A 211 4.10 -17.45 6.22
N HIS A 212 3.21 -17.96 7.09
CA HIS A 212 2.23 -17.17 7.84
C HIS A 212 2.73 -16.78 9.25
N ARG A 213 3.94 -17.21 9.65
CA ARG A 213 4.50 -17.07 11.01
C ARG A 213 4.88 -15.63 11.41
N ASP A 214 5.18 -14.76 10.45
CA ASP A 214 5.66 -13.39 10.74
C ASP A 214 4.56 -12.31 10.66
N GLY A 215 3.36 -12.63 10.14
CA GLY A 215 2.34 -11.63 9.79
C GLY A 215 1.24 -11.39 10.82
N LEU A 216 1.18 -12.20 11.88
CA LEU A 216 0.14 -12.14 12.91
C LEU A 216 0.69 -12.00 14.33
N GLN A 217 1.95 -11.56 14.49
CA GLN A 217 2.46 -11.16 15.80
C GLN A 217 1.75 -9.87 16.23
N ILE A 218 0.57 -10.02 16.82
CA ILE A 218 -0.16 -8.94 17.47
C ILE A 218 0.61 -8.64 18.77
N THR A 219 1.05 -7.39 18.93
CA THR A 219 1.69 -6.87 20.15
C THR A 219 0.78 -6.95 21.35
#